data_AF-A0A9Q3FR49-F1
#
_entry.id   AF-A0A9Q3FR49-F1
#
_cell.length_a   1.000
_cell.length_b   1.000
_cell.length_c   1.000
_cell.angle_alpha   90.00
_cell.angle_beta   90.00
_cell.angle_gamma   90.00
#
_symmetry.space_group_name_H-M   'P 1'
#
loop_
_entity.id
_entity.type
_entity.pdbx_description
1 polymer ?
#
loop_
_entity_poly.entity_id
_entity_poly.type
_entity_poly.pdbx_seq_one_letter_code
_entity_poly.pdbx_strand_id
1 'polypeptide(L)'
;MRIDHGKHRWSWWKSEMITKWANNSWRFKMENYFESPILNSENNKPLTWLFKQKDRLSALHPDMSDNMINMKILRRCGGELEHAIKCRFVEPC
;
A
#
# COMPACT_ATOMS: atom_id res chain seq x y z
N MET A 1 13.60 -13.58 27.38
CA MET A 1 13.65 -12.66 26.22
C MET A 1 13.01 -11.27 26.47
N ARG A 2 12.88 -10.81 27.72
CA ARG A 2 12.36 -9.45 28.05
C ARG A 2 13.33 -8.60 28.88
N ILE A 3 14.51 -9.13 29.21
CA ILE A 3 15.42 -8.57 30.22
C ILE A 3 16.65 -7.89 29.58
N ASP A 4 16.91 -8.10 28.28
CA ASP A 4 18.18 -7.68 27.64
C ASP A 4 18.06 -6.52 26.63
N HIS A 5 16.84 -6.10 26.31
CA HIS A 5 16.60 -4.94 25.44
C HIS A 5 15.86 -3.90 26.27
N GLY A 6 16.60 -2.89 26.72
CA GLY A 6 16.09 -1.79 27.53
C GLY A 6 14.88 -1.09 26.89
N LYS A 7 14.29 -0.12 27.59
CA LYS A 7 13.11 0.66 27.16
C LYS A 7 13.38 1.46 25.87
N HIS A 8 13.53 0.79 24.74
CA HIS A 8 13.66 1.41 23.44
C HIS A 8 12.29 1.94 23.00
N ARG A 9 12.29 3.13 22.40
CA ARG A 9 11.08 3.75 21.84
C ARG A 9 10.52 2.87 20.72
N TRP A 10 9.22 2.95 20.48
CA TRP A 10 8.55 2.19 19.41
C TRP A 10 9.20 2.38 18.03
N SER A 11 9.69 3.59 17.74
CA SER A 11 10.41 3.89 16.49
C SER A 11 11.65 3.02 16.31
N TRP A 12 12.40 2.75 17.37
CA TRP A 12 13.59 1.89 17.32
C TRP A 12 13.22 0.44 17.04
N TRP A 13 12.21 -0.09 17.74
CA TRP A 13 11.68 -1.43 17.48
C TRP A 13 11.18 -1.56 16.05
N LYS A 14 10.47 -0.55 15.54
CA LYS A 14 10.01 -0.51 14.15
C LYS A 14 11.19 -0.57 13.18
N SER A 15 12.26 0.19 13.42
CA SER A 15 13.48 0.14 12.59
C SER A 15 14.15 -1.23 12.64
N GLU A 16 14.34 -1.83 13.82
CA GLU A 16 14.94 -3.16 13.94
C GLU A 16 14.11 -4.23 13.24
N MET A 17 12.78 -4.13 13.35
CA MET A 17 11.88 -5.03 12.64
C MET A 17 12.00 -4.88 11.13
N ILE A 18 12.07 -3.65 10.63
CA ILE A 18 12.29 -3.39 9.20
C ILE A 18 13.65 -3.94 8.77
N THR A 19 14.72 -3.66 9.50
CA THR A 19 16.08 -4.14 9.19
C THR A 19 16.14 -5.67 9.11
N LYS A 20 15.47 -6.37 10.05
CA LYS A 20 15.51 -7.83 10.13
C LYS A 20 14.60 -8.53 9.12
N TRP A 21 13.41 -7.98 8.85
CA TRP A 21 12.38 -8.67 8.08
C TRP A 21 12.00 -8.01 6.75
N ALA A 22 12.29 -6.72 6.53
CA ALA A 22 12.04 -6.03 5.27
C ALA A 22 13.21 -6.22 4.27
N ASN A 23 13.72 -7.44 4.19
CA ASN A 23 14.74 -7.82 3.21
C ASN A 23 14.16 -7.78 1.78
N ASN A 24 15.04 -7.86 0.78
CA ASN A 24 14.65 -7.78 -0.63
C ASN A 24 13.58 -8.81 -1.02
N SER A 25 13.57 -10.00 -0.40
CA SER A 25 12.55 -11.02 -0.65
C SER A 25 11.17 -10.61 -0.13
N TRP A 26 11.08 -9.94 1.03
CA TRP A 26 9.83 -9.39 1.52
C TRP A 26 9.32 -8.25 0.63
N ARG A 27 10.21 -7.35 0.20
CA ARG A 27 9.85 -6.25 -0.72
C ARG A 27 9.30 -6.80 -2.03
N PHE A 28 10.00 -7.74 -2.64
CA PHE A 28 9.55 -8.42 -3.85
C PHE A 28 8.19 -9.10 -3.68
N LYS A 29 7.95 -9.78 -2.55
CA LYS A 29 6.63 -10.37 -2.26
C LYS A 29 5.54 -9.31 -2.17
N MET A 30 5.80 -8.20 -1.49
CA MET A 30 4.82 -7.10 -1.35
C MET A 30 4.52 -6.41 -2.67
N GLU A 31 5.53 -6.20 -3.51
CA GLU A 31 5.39 -5.69 -4.88
C GLU A 31 4.50 -6.64 -5.70
N ASN A 32 4.80 -7.93 -5.72
CA ASN A 32 3.97 -8.94 -6.39
C ASN A 32 2.52 -8.97 -5.85
N TYR A 33 2.33 -8.84 -4.53
CA TYR A 33 0.99 -8.78 -3.95
C TYR A 33 0.22 -7.53 -4.34
N PHE A 34 0.90 -6.42 -4.62
CA PHE A 34 0.29 -5.21 -5.16
C PHE A 34 -0.01 -5.37 -6.67
N GLU A 35 0.88 -6.02 -7.41
CA GLU A 35 0.79 -6.18 -8.87
C GLU A 35 -0.09 -7.34 -9.34
N SER A 36 -0.37 -8.33 -8.50
CA SER A 36 -1.17 -9.50 -8.86
C SER A 36 -2.68 -9.23 -8.89
N PRO A 37 -3.31 -8.61 -7.87
CA PRO A 37 -4.75 -8.46 -7.85
C PRO A 37 -5.20 -7.31 -8.75
N ILE A 38 -6.09 -7.63 -9.69
CA ILE A 38 -7.00 -6.67 -10.30
C ILE A 38 -8.23 -6.62 -9.40
N LEU A 39 -8.82 -5.44 -9.18
CA LEU A 39 -10.05 -5.33 -8.41
C LEU A 39 -11.14 -6.17 -9.09
N ASN A 40 -11.56 -7.26 -8.44
CA ASN A 40 -12.67 -8.09 -8.87
C ASN A 40 -13.80 -7.97 -7.83
N SER A 41 -14.96 -7.48 -8.27
CA SER A 41 -16.16 -7.26 -7.46
C SER A 41 -16.75 -8.54 -6.89
N GLU A 42 -16.49 -9.70 -7.50
CA GLU A 42 -16.99 -11.01 -7.06
C GLU A 42 -16.18 -11.56 -5.87
N ASN A 43 -14.89 -11.25 -5.82
CA ASN A 43 -13.96 -11.85 -4.86
C ASN A 43 -13.61 -10.95 -3.67
N ASN A 44 -13.78 -9.64 -3.77
CA ASN A 44 -13.38 -8.71 -2.71
C ASN A 44 -14.35 -7.55 -2.52
N LYS A 45 -14.60 -7.18 -1.26
CA LYS A 45 -15.22 -5.89 -0.94
C LYS A 45 -14.26 -4.76 -1.37
N PRO A 46 -14.68 -3.82 -2.23
CA PRO A 46 -13.79 -2.81 -2.81
C PRO A 46 -13.05 -1.97 -1.76
N LEU A 47 -13.74 -1.60 -0.68
CA LEU A 47 -13.16 -0.81 0.40
C LEU A 47 -12.04 -1.56 1.14
N THR A 48 -12.27 -2.85 1.44
CA THR A 48 -11.26 -3.69 2.10
C THR A 48 -10.05 -3.91 1.20
N TRP A 49 -10.28 -4.08 -0.10
CA TRP A 49 -9.20 -4.20 -1.07
C TRP A 49 -8.38 -2.91 -1.16
N LEU A 50 -9.06 -1.75 -1.25
CA LEU A 50 -8.43 -0.43 -1.28
C LEU A 50 -7.52 -0.20 -0.08
N PHE A 51 -8.01 -0.44 1.14
CA PHE A 51 -7.21 -0.29 2.35
C PHE A 51 -5.99 -1.22 2.36
N LYS A 52 -6.16 -2.48 1.94
CA LYS A 52 -5.02 -3.42 1.81
C LYS A 52 -3.97 -2.94 0.82
N GLN A 53 -4.37 -2.37 -0.33
CA GLN A 53 -3.40 -1.82 -1.29
C GLN A 53 -2.72 -0.55 -0.75
N LYS A 54 -3.46 0.31 -0.05
CA LYS A 54 -2.89 1.48 0.63
C LYS A 54 -1.82 1.05 1.64
N ASP A 55 -2.14 0.11 2.53
CA ASP A 55 -1.20 -0.37 3.54
C ASP A 55 0.08 -0.95 2.94
N ARG A 56 -0.04 -1.71 1.83
CA ARG A 56 1.11 -2.27 1.10
C ARG A 56 1.99 -1.17 0.51
N LEU A 57 1.40 -0.17 -0.13
CA LEU A 57 2.15 0.94 -0.72
C LEU A 57 2.79 1.82 0.36
N SER A 58 2.10 2.10 1.47
CA SER A 58 2.66 2.83 2.60
C SER A 58 3.80 2.06 3.28
N ALA A 59 3.77 0.73 3.25
CA ALA A 59 4.85 -0.09 3.78
C ALA A 59 6.07 -0.16 2.84
N LEU A 60 5.84 -0.18 1.52
CA LEU A 60 6.91 -0.19 0.50
C LEU A 60 7.54 1.20 0.28
N HIS A 61 6.73 2.25 0.35
CA HIS A 61 7.11 3.61 0.05
C HIS A 61 6.54 4.56 1.13
N PRO A 62 7.15 4.60 2.33
CA PRO A 62 6.66 5.43 3.43
C PRO A 62 6.68 6.93 3.11
N ASP A 63 7.54 7.37 2.19
CA ASP A 63 7.69 8.77 1.79
C ASP A 63 6.78 9.16 0.61
N MET A 64 5.94 8.23 0.13
CA MET A 64 5.03 8.49 -0.99
C MET A 64 3.81 9.30 -0.54
N SER A 65 3.46 10.33 -1.30
CA SER A 65 2.27 11.12 -1.02
C SER A 65 0.98 10.31 -1.20
N ASP A 66 -0.04 10.64 -0.41
CA ASP A 66 -1.36 9.99 -0.51
C ASP A 66 -1.95 10.08 -1.93
N ASN A 67 -1.72 11.19 -2.64
CA ASN A 67 -2.17 11.34 -4.03
C ASN A 67 -1.50 10.31 -4.96
N MET A 68 -0.18 10.14 -4.83
CA MET A 68 0.56 9.17 -5.64
C MET A 68 0.13 7.73 -5.30
N ILE A 69 -0.11 7.43 -4.02
CA ILE A 69 -0.66 6.13 -3.58
C ILE A 69 -2.02 5.88 -4.25
N ASN A 70 -2.93 6.86 -4.19
CA ASN A 70 -4.26 6.75 -4.78
C ASN A 70 -4.19 6.53 -6.30
N MET A 71 -3.33 7.26 -7.00
CA MET A 71 -3.12 7.10 -8.45
C MET A 71 -2.58 5.71 -8.81
N LYS A 72 -1.63 5.19 -8.03
CA LYS A 72 -1.14 3.82 -8.21
C LYS A 72 -2.25 2.80 -8.03
N ILE A 73 -3.11 2.96 -7.01
CA ILE A 73 -4.23 2.04 -6.77
C ILE A 73 -5.28 2.15 -7.88
N LEU A 74 -5.60 3.35 -8.35
CA LEU A 74 -6.56 3.59 -9.44
C LEU A 74 -6.18 2.84 -10.71
N ARG A 75 -4.89 2.87 -11.09
CA ARG A 75 -4.37 2.10 -12.23
C ARG A 75 -4.60 0.59 -12.09
N ARG A 76 -4.72 0.08 -10.86
CA ARG A 76 -4.97 -1.34 -10.56
C ARG A 76 -6.45 -1.72 -10.60
N CYS A 77 -7.37 -0.75 -10.64
CA CYS A 77 -8.81 -0.99 -10.72
C CYS A 77 -9.31 -1.34 -12.14
N GLY A 78 -8.49 -1.16 -13.18
CA GLY A 78 -8.87 -1.41 -14.57
C GLY A 78 -9.56 -0.21 -15.24
N GLY A 79 -9.42 -0.14 -16.57
CA GLY A 79 -9.59 1.07 -17.38
C GLY A 79 -10.95 1.77 -17.32
N GLU A 80 -12.05 1.06 -17.03
CA GLU A 80 -13.37 1.69 -16.93
C GLU A 80 -13.50 2.58 -15.69
N LEU A 81 -12.92 2.18 -14.55
CA LEU A 81 -13.00 2.96 -13.33
C LEU A 81 -12.09 4.19 -13.39
N GLU A 82 -10.87 4.02 -13.92
CA GLU A 82 -9.94 5.13 -14.12
C GLU A 82 -10.52 6.17 -15.10
N HIS A 83 -11.12 5.71 -16.20
CA HIS A 83 -11.79 6.59 -17.17
C HIS A 83 -13.00 7.30 -16.54
N ALA A 84 -13.89 6.57 -15.86
CA ALA A 84 -15.08 7.14 -15.22
C ALA A 84 -14.74 8.19 -14.14
N ILE A 85 -13.65 8.00 -13.41
CA ILE A 85 -13.18 8.95 -12.40
C ILE A 85 -12.61 10.20 -13.07
N LYS A 86 -11.74 10.05 -14.08
CA LYS A 86 -11.17 11.19 -14.82
C LYS A 86 -12.25 12.02 -15.52
N CYS A 87 -13.27 11.39 -16.09
CA CYS A 87 -14.38 12.10 -16.73
C CYS A 87 -15.28 12.86 -15.73
N ARG A 88 -15.28 12.50 -14.43
CA ARG A 88 -16.05 13.19 -13.39
C ARG A 88 -15.28 14.31 -12.69
N PHE A 89 -13.96 14.35 -12.81
CA PHE A 89 -13.16 15.53 -12.46
C PHE A 89 -13.37 16.60 -13.56
N VAL A 90 -14.52 17.26 -13.51
CA VAL A 90 -14.71 18.54 -14.20
C VAL A 90 -13.94 19.56 -13.37
N GLU A 91 -12.87 20.14 -13.93
CA GLU A 91 -12.24 21.31 -13.33
C GLU A 91 -13.32 22.40 -13.18
N PRO A 92 -13.57 22.93 -11.97
CA PRO A 92 -14.48 24.05 -11.83
C PRO A 92 -13.89 25.25 -12.58
N CYS A 93 -14.69 25.80 -13.50
CA CYS A 93 -14.45 27.06 -14.21
C CYS A 93 -14.12 28.21 -13.25
#